data_AF-A0A3D5SHT0-F1
#
_entry.id   AF-A0A3D5SHT0-F1
#
_cell.length_a   1.000
_cell.length_b   1.000
_cell.length_c   1.000
_cell.angle_alpha   90.00
_cell.angle_beta   90.00
_cell.angle_gamma   90.00
#
_symmetry.space_group_name_H-M   'P 1'
#
loop_
_entity.id
_entity.type
_entity.pdbx_description
1 polymer ?
#
loop_
_entity_poly.entity_id
_entity_poly.type
_entity_poly.pdbx_seq_one_letter_code
_entity_poly.pdbx_strand_id
1 'polypeptide(L)'
;ARGFEAPPLIRADNILVDGIRLPYSNVANAPAPTTIPFGSLPGAILGAFPLRSAQTSAFVAAVVGGVSGEVDTRFFPFVAGTTPAGPNALSVADVQTIIAHAAQQANITRAAIRQPLGSNARVTMAVVDREGNVLGVFRQLDAPVFGFDVAVQKARTAAFYSNANAGTLLRSAGQGAYVDRAAADGLKLDGSVAFTDRAGGFLHRPFFPDGINDTAAGPFSTPLGEWSPFNDGLQLDLIKTNLLAAIGGASVPCTSIPNLPNGIQIFPGSIPLYKNGVLVGAIGISGDGVDQDDLISAGGGNGYAPPTAIRSDQIFVRGVRLPFLKFPRSPDL
;
A
#
# COMPACT_ATOMS: atom_id res chain seq x y z
N ALA A 1 -17.36 -29.84 -5.76
CA ALA A 1 -17.32 -28.71 -4.80
C ALA A 1 -18.39 -28.78 -3.70
N ARG A 2 -19.08 -29.90 -3.43
CA ARG A 2 -20.08 -29.93 -2.34
C ARG A 2 -19.42 -29.73 -0.97
N GLY A 3 -19.93 -28.81 -0.16
CA GLY A 3 -19.32 -28.37 1.11
C GLY A 3 -18.19 -27.34 0.94
N PHE A 4 -17.82 -27.05 -0.31
CA PHE A 4 -16.81 -26.06 -0.72
C PHE A 4 -17.36 -25.23 -1.89
N GLU A 5 -18.68 -25.14 -2.04
CA GLU A 5 -19.27 -24.34 -3.10
C GLU A 5 -18.91 -22.88 -2.87
N ALA A 6 -18.69 -22.16 -3.96
CA ALA A 6 -18.65 -20.71 -3.89
C ALA A 6 -19.93 -20.23 -3.16
N PRO A 7 -19.81 -19.37 -2.13
CA PRO A 7 -20.97 -18.78 -1.47
C PRO A 7 -21.94 -18.19 -2.50
N PRO A 8 -23.27 -18.31 -2.30
CA PRO A 8 -24.26 -17.86 -3.28
C PRO A 8 -23.96 -16.45 -3.83
N LEU A 9 -23.52 -15.54 -2.97
CA LEU A 9 -23.21 -14.16 -3.29
C LEU A 9 -22.10 -13.97 -4.35
N ILE A 10 -21.17 -14.91 -4.49
CA ILE A 10 -20.04 -14.82 -5.43
C ILE A 10 -20.15 -15.81 -6.60
N ARG A 11 -21.27 -16.53 -6.72
CA ARG A 11 -21.50 -17.40 -7.87
C ARG A 11 -21.81 -16.55 -9.10
N ALA A 12 -21.31 -16.97 -10.26
CA ALA A 12 -21.48 -16.25 -11.52
C ALA A 12 -22.96 -16.01 -11.85
N ASP A 13 -23.85 -16.91 -11.44
CA ASP A 13 -25.30 -16.81 -11.60
C ASP A 13 -25.95 -15.80 -10.66
N ASN A 14 -25.21 -15.14 -9.77
CA ASN A 14 -25.68 -14.00 -8.99
C ASN A 14 -24.91 -12.71 -9.32
N ILE A 15 -24.05 -12.73 -10.34
CA ILE A 15 -23.30 -11.58 -10.84
C ILE A 15 -23.90 -11.15 -12.18
N LEU A 16 -24.16 -9.85 -12.32
CA LEU A 16 -24.62 -9.25 -13.58
C LEU A 16 -23.46 -8.49 -14.22
N VAL A 17 -23.15 -8.83 -15.47
CA VAL A 17 -22.25 -8.05 -16.33
C VAL A 17 -23.11 -7.41 -17.40
N ASP A 18 -23.23 -6.08 -17.38
CA ASP A 18 -24.12 -5.31 -18.27
C ASP A 18 -25.57 -5.82 -18.28
N GLY A 19 -26.08 -6.24 -17.12
CA GLY A 19 -27.43 -6.79 -16.97
C GLY A 19 -27.59 -8.26 -17.38
N ILE A 20 -26.52 -8.90 -17.86
CA ILE A 20 -26.50 -10.31 -18.24
C ILE A 20 -26.01 -11.15 -17.07
N ARG A 21 -26.81 -12.14 -16.67
CA ARG A 21 -26.43 -13.12 -15.64
C ARG A 21 -25.56 -14.19 -16.27
N LEU A 22 -24.37 -14.40 -15.72
CA LEU A 22 -23.47 -15.43 -16.21
C LEU A 22 -23.90 -16.82 -15.69
N PRO A 23 -23.83 -17.88 -16.49
CA PRO A 23 -24.10 -19.22 -15.99
C PRO A 23 -23.02 -19.65 -14.99
N TYR A 24 -23.41 -20.21 -13.84
CA TYR A 24 -22.47 -20.78 -12.87
C TYR A 24 -22.38 -22.30 -12.99
N SER A 25 -23.50 -22.99 -12.87
CA SER A 25 -23.62 -24.42 -13.12
C SER A 25 -25.01 -24.71 -13.64
N ASN A 26 -25.11 -25.45 -14.74
CA ASN A 26 -26.37 -25.97 -15.29
C ASN A 26 -26.56 -27.46 -14.98
N VAL A 27 -25.72 -28.03 -14.11
CA VAL A 27 -25.76 -29.44 -13.73
C VAL A 27 -26.33 -29.56 -12.32
N ALA A 28 -27.35 -30.40 -12.14
CA ALA A 28 -27.81 -30.78 -10.81
C ALA A 28 -26.64 -31.44 -10.06
N ASN A 29 -26.45 -31.08 -8.78
CA ASN A 29 -25.37 -31.65 -8.00
C ASN A 29 -25.48 -33.19 -8.04
N ALA A 30 -24.44 -33.90 -8.49
CA ALA A 30 -24.39 -35.37 -8.43
C ALA A 30 -24.31 -35.84 -6.97
N PRO A 31 -24.91 -36.98 -6.57
CA PRO A 31 -24.93 -37.48 -5.18
C PRO A 31 -23.57 -37.35 -4.50
N ALA A 32 -23.55 -37.00 -3.21
CA ALA A 32 -22.29 -36.86 -2.48
C ALA A 32 -21.52 -38.20 -2.57
N PRO A 33 -20.34 -38.24 -3.20
CA PRO A 33 -19.52 -39.43 -3.13
C PRO A 33 -19.12 -39.63 -1.67
N THR A 34 -19.12 -40.87 -1.22
CA THR A 34 -18.65 -41.21 0.13
C THR A 34 -17.19 -40.77 0.26
N THR A 35 -16.93 -39.72 1.05
CA THR A 35 -15.55 -39.27 1.30
C THR A 35 -14.91 -40.17 2.34
N ILE A 36 -13.69 -40.64 2.07
CA ILE A 36 -12.89 -41.39 3.03
C ILE A 36 -12.18 -40.38 3.95
N PRO A 37 -12.20 -40.53 5.28
CA PRO A 37 -11.42 -39.69 6.18
C PRO A 37 -9.95 -39.65 5.74
N PHE A 38 -9.25 -38.52 5.95
CA PHE A 38 -7.85 -38.38 5.52
C PHE A 38 -6.97 -39.55 5.98
N GLY A 39 -7.14 -40.01 7.23
CA GLY A 39 -6.41 -41.17 7.78
C GLY A 39 -6.79 -42.54 7.20
N SER A 40 -7.81 -42.60 6.34
CA SER A 40 -8.30 -43.79 5.66
C SER A 40 -8.12 -43.72 4.15
N LEU A 41 -7.46 -42.67 3.63
CA LEU A 41 -7.10 -42.58 2.22
C LEU A 41 -6.12 -43.71 1.85
N PRO A 42 -6.32 -44.40 0.71
CA PRO A 42 -5.38 -45.41 0.25
C PRO A 42 -4.05 -44.75 -0.15
N GLY A 43 -2.94 -45.31 0.33
CA GLY A 43 -1.59 -44.82 0.03
C GLY A 43 -0.71 -44.75 1.27
N ALA A 44 0.52 -44.29 1.08
CA ALA A 44 1.47 -44.04 2.16
C ALA A 44 1.93 -42.57 2.12
N ILE A 45 2.15 -41.98 3.29
CA ILE A 45 2.83 -40.69 3.40
C ILE A 45 4.27 -40.91 2.96
N LEU A 46 4.69 -40.23 1.89
CA LEU A 46 6.08 -40.26 1.47
C LEU A 46 6.93 -39.53 2.52
N GLY A 47 8.04 -40.13 2.97
CA GLY A 47 8.91 -39.52 3.98
C GLY A 47 9.45 -38.13 3.60
N ALA A 48 9.54 -37.83 2.30
CA ALA A 48 9.90 -36.51 1.78
C ALA A 48 8.81 -35.44 1.96
N PHE A 49 7.55 -35.84 2.19
CA PHE A 49 6.38 -34.97 2.33
C PHE A 49 5.56 -35.34 3.57
N PRO A 50 6.14 -35.22 4.77
CA PRO A 50 5.43 -35.55 5.99
C PRO A 50 4.21 -34.63 6.17
N LEU A 51 3.18 -35.15 6.82
CA LEU A 51 2.07 -34.31 7.28
C LEU A 51 2.59 -33.32 8.30
N ARG A 52 2.36 -32.04 8.03
CA ARG A 52 2.73 -30.94 8.91
C ARG A 52 1.49 -30.11 9.15
N SER A 53 1.29 -29.72 10.41
CA SER A 53 0.30 -28.70 10.74
C SER A 53 0.63 -27.38 10.04
N ALA A 54 -0.35 -26.49 9.91
CA ALA A 54 -0.10 -25.13 9.49
C ALA A 54 0.92 -24.47 10.44
N GLN A 55 1.80 -23.65 9.88
CA GLN A 55 2.72 -22.85 10.70
C GLN A 55 1.89 -21.92 11.60
N THR A 56 2.32 -21.77 12.85
CA THR A 56 1.71 -20.79 13.76
C THR A 56 1.89 -19.40 13.17
N SER A 57 0.82 -18.61 13.15
CA SER A 57 0.90 -17.21 12.74
C SER A 57 1.89 -16.45 13.61
N ALA A 58 2.75 -15.63 13.00
CA ALA A 58 3.61 -14.69 13.72
C ALA A 58 2.83 -13.47 14.26
N PHE A 59 1.59 -13.27 13.78
CA PHE A 59 0.71 -12.23 14.26
C PHE A 59 0.14 -12.56 15.64
N VAL A 60 0.18 -11.60 16.55
CA VAL A 60 -0.34 -11.69 17.91
C VAL A 60 -1.47 -10.68 18.08
N ALA A 61 -2.54 -11.08 18.75
CA ALA A 61 -3.68 -10.20 19.02
C ALA A 61 -3.25 -8.95 19.83
N ALA A 62 -3.77 -7.80 19.44
CA ALA A 62 -3.52 -6.52 20.10
C ALA A 62 -4.74 -5.60 19.99
N VAL A 63 -4.78 -4.56 20.83
CA VAL A 63 -5.79 -3.51 20.78
C VAL A 63 -5.08 -2.15 20.69
N VAL A 64 -5.41 -1.38 19.65
CA VAL A 64 -4.85 -0.03 19.42
C VAL A 64 -6.00 0.93 19.21
N GLY A 65 -6.06 2.03 19.97
CA GLY A 65 -7.15 3.01 19.87
C GLY A 65 -8.55 2.45 20.17
N GLY A 66 -8.63 1.36 20.96
CA GLY A 66 -9.89 0.64 21.22
C GLY A 66 -10.33 -0.30 20.09
N VAL A 67 -9.51 -0.47 19.05
CA VAL A 67 -9.78 -1.36 17.91
C VAL A 67 -8.99 -2.66 18.07
N SER A 68 -9.69 -3.79 18.03
CA SER A 68 -9.06 -5.12 18.03
C SER A 68 -8.39 -5.42 16.68
N GLY A 69 -7.18 -5.96 16.74
CA GLY A 69 -6.39 -6.33 15.58
C GLY A 69 -5.24 -7.23 15.98
N GLU A 70 -4.19 -7.18 15.18
CA GLU A 70 -3.01 -8.01 15.32
C GLU A 70 -1.75 -7.20 15.02
N VAL A 71 -0.65 -7.60 15.64
CA VAL A 71 0.68 -7.02 15.47
C VAL A 71 1.69 -8.12 15.21
N ASP A 72 2.78 -7.77 14.52
CA ASP A 72 3.96 -8.62 14.41
C ASP A 72 4.99 -8.16 15.45
N THR A 73 5.60 -9.10 16.18
CA THR A 73 6.53 -8.80 17.26
C THR A 73 7.81 -8.10 16.78
N ARG A 74 8.10 -8.08 15.48
CA ARG A 74 9.20 -7.29 14.90
C ARG A 74 8.93 -5.79 14.92
N PHE A 75 7.67 -5.37 14.96
CA PHE A 75 7.24 -3.97 14.88
C PHE A 75 6.34 -3.59 16.06
N PHE A 76 6.38 -4.37 17.14
CA PHE A 76 5.63 -4.13 18.36
C PHE A 76 6.46 -4.54 19.60
N PRO A 77 6.48 -3.74 20.69
CA PRO A 77 5.75 -2.48 20.90
C PRO A 77 6.20 -1.39 19.91
N PHE A 78 5.32 -0.41 19.65
CA PHE A 78 5.67 0.72 18.79
C PHE A 78 6.84 1.50 19.38
N VAL A 79 7.69 2.04 18.51
CA VAL A 79 8.92 2.74 18.89
C VAL A 79 8.91 4.19 18.43
N ALA A 80 9.73 5.03 19.06
CA ALA A 80 9.94 6.41 18.61
C ALA A 80 10.81 6.43 17.35
N GLY A 81 10.60 7.44 16.50
CA GLY A 81 11.48 7.73 15.39
C GLY A 81 12.81 8.31 15.85
N THR A 82 13.86 8.08 15.07
CA THR A 82 15.19 8.66 15.30
C THR A 82 15.51 9.75 14.28
N THR A 83 14.68 9.92 13.25
CA THR A 83 14.87 10.92 12.19
C THR A 83 13.58 11.69 11.88
N PRO A 84 13.60 13.04 11.94
CA PRO A 84 14.69 13.89 12.43
C PRO A 84 14.95 13.66 13.93
N ALA A 85 16.20 13.87 14.37
CA ALA A 85 16.52 13.79 15.79
C ALA A 85 15.93 14.97 16.58
N GLY A 86 15.74 14.77 17.89
CA GLY A 86 15.30 15.83 18.80
C GLY A 86 13.77 16.03 18.84
N PRO A 87 13.27 17.25 19.12
CA PRO A 87 11.87 17.49 19.46
C PRO A 87 10.88 17.23 18.30
N ASN A 88 11.38 17.19 17.07
CA ASN A 88 10.57 16.88 15.89
C ASN A 88 10.51 15.37 15.60
N ALA A 89 11.25 14.51 16.32
CA ALA A 89 11.07 13.08 16.20
C ALA A 89 9.62 12.68 16.54
N LEU A 90 9.09 11.67 15.84
CA LEU A 90 7.85 11.02 16.26
C LEU A 90 8.09 10.29 17.58
N SER A 91 7.37 10.65 18.63
CA SER A 91 7.42 9.93 19.90
C SER A 91 6.66 8.60 19.80
N VAL A 92 6.85 7.68 20.76
CA VAL A 92 6.02 6.46 20.86
C VAL A 92 4.52 6.84 20.96
N ALA A 93 4.20 7.91 21.70
CA ALA A 93 2.84 8.40 21.83
C ALA A 93 2.29 8.96 20.50
N ASP A 94 3.13 9.60 19.69
CA ASP A 94 2.76 10.09 18.36
C ASP A 94 2.38 8.90 17.47
N VAL A 95 3.25 7.87 17.41
CA VAL A 95 3.02 6.66 16.61
C VAL A 95 1.76 5.92 17.05
N GLN A 96 1.58 5.75 18.37
CA GLN A 96 0.36 5.15 18.93
C GLN A 96 -0.90 5.95 18.53
N THR A 97 -0.85 7.28 18.58
CA THR A 97 -1.97 8.16 18.24
C THR A 97 -2.31 8.07 16.75
N ILE A 98 -1.29 8.14 15.88
CA ILE A 98 -1.46 8.07 14.43
C ILE A 98 -2.11 6.75 14.02
N ILE A 99 -1.61 5.62 14.54
CA ILE A 99 -2.17 4.30 14.24
C ILE A 99 -3.57 4.15 14.86
N ALA A 100 -3.80 4.66 16.07
CA ALA A 100 -5.11 4.63 16.71
C ALA A 100 -6.17 5.39 15.90
N HIS A 101 -5.87 6.61 15.43
CA HIS A 101 -6.79 7.40 14.61
C HIS A 101 -7.07 6.70 13.27
N ALA A 102 -6.05 6.12 12.62
CA ALA A 102 -6.26 5.35 11.41
C ALA A 102 -7.15 4.12 11.67
N ALA A 103 -6.92 3.39 12.75
CA ALA A 103 -7.73 2.23 13.11
C ALA A 103 -9.19 2.59 13.41
N GLN A 104 -9.41 3.69 14.12
CA GLN A 104 -10.75 4.23 14.39
C GLN A 104 -11.45 4.66 13.11
N GLN A 105 -10.76 5.37 12.22
CA GLN A 105 -11.30 5.76 10.92
C GLN A 105 -11.65 4.54 10.06
N ALA A 106 -10.77 3.52 10.00
CA ALA A 106 -11.06 2.27 9.30
C ALA A 106 -12.28 1.54 9.88
N ASN A 107 -12.49 1.63 11.19
CA ASN A 107 -13.64 1.04 11.88
C ASN A 107 -14.97 1.74 11.63
N ILE A 108 -15.01 2.87 10.94
CA ILE A 108 -16.27 3.50 10.49
C ILE A 108 -16.33 3.67 8.97
N THR A 109 -15.21 3.48 8.28
CA THR A 109 -15.13 3.57 6.82
C THR A 109 -15.76 2.35 6.18
N ARG A 110 -16.74 2.54 5.31
CA ARG A 110 -17.33 1.48 4.48
C ARG A 110 -16.29 0.89 3.52
N ALA A 111 -16.21 -0.43 3.52
CA ALA A 111 -15.42 -1.17 2.55
C ALA A 111 -15.92 -1.00 1.11
N ALA A 112 -15.00 -1.01 0.16
CA ALA A 112 -15.28 -1.10 -1.27
C ALA A 112 -15.31 -2.54 -1.76
N ILE A 113 -14.47 -3.41 -1.20
CA ILE A 113 -14.24 -4.77 -1.74
C ILE A 113 -14.76 -5.88 -0.84
N ARG A 114 -15.52 -5.56 0.22
CA ARG A 114 -15.94 -6.53 1.24
C ARG A 114 -17.44 -6.79 1.20
N GLN A 115 -17.79 -8.00 1.60
CA GLN A 115 -19.17 -8.46 1.77
C GLN A 115 -19.38 -8.95 3.21
N PRO A 116 -20.59 -8.81 3.77
CA PRO A 116 -21.77 -8.16 3.17
C PRO A 116 -21.56 -6.65 2.96
N LEU A 117 -22.30 -6.05 2.01
CA LEU A 117 -22.33 -4.60 1.84
C LEU A 117 -22.63 -3.91 3.18
N GLY A 118 -22.00 -2.76 3.42
CA GLY A 118 -22.02 -2.09 4.72
C GLY A 118 -20.98 -2.62 5.72
N SER A 119 -20.16 -3.61 5.34
CA SER A 119 -18.99 -4.00 6.14
C SER A 119 -17.97 -2.87 6.17
N ASN A 120 -17.30 -2.72 7.30
CA ASN A 120 -16.25 -1.73 7.46
C ASN A 120 -14.96 -2.23 6.81
N ALA A 121 -14.12 -1.28 6.38
CA ALA A 121 -12.81 -1.55 5.81
C ALA A 121 -11.95 -2.34 6.80
N ARG A 122 -11.09 -3.21 6.26
CA ARG A 122 -10.09 -3.95 7.04
C ARG A 122 -8.73 -3.80 6.37
N VAL A 123 -7.86 -3.07 7.04
CA VAL A 123 -6.57 -2.64 6.48
C VAL A 123 -5.43 -2.90 7.46
N THR A 124 -4.21 -2.87 6.91
CA THR A 124 -2.97 -2.73 7.68
C THR A 124 -2.52 -1.27 7.63
N MET A 125 -2.03 -0.78 8.76
CA MET A 125 -1.54 0.57 8.97
C MET A 125 -0.07 0.49 9.36
N ALA A 126 0.78 1.28 8.71
CA ALA A 126 2.19 1.35 9.02
C ALA A 126 2.65 2.80 9.16
N VAL A 127 3.42 3.09 10.20
CA VAL A 127 4.08 4.38 10.39
C VAL A 127 5.59 4.20 10.24
N VAL A 128 6.21 5.10 9.49
CA VAL A 128 7.67 5.16 9.32
C VAL A 128 8.20 6.54 9.72
N ASP A 129 9.46 6.62 10.12
CA ASP A 129 10.16 7.91 10.28
C ASP A 129 10.57 8.51 8.93
N ARG A 130 11.22 9.68 8.95
CA ARG A 130 11.62 10.40 7.73
C ARG A 130 12.54 9.57 6.82
N GLU A 131 13.37 8.71 7.39
CA GLU A 131 14.30 7.86 6.62
C GLU A 131 13.69 6.50 6.26
N GLY A 132 12.40 6.27 6.55
CA GLY A 132 11.71 5.03 6.16
C GLY A 132 11.88 3.87 7.15
N ASN A 133 12.40 4.12 8.36
CA ASN A 133 12.47 3.12 9.42
C ASN A 133 11.05 2.88 9.96
N VAL A 134 10.66 1.61 10.10
CA VAL A 134 9.32 1.25 10.60
C VAL A 134 9.23 1.51 12.10
N LEU A 135 8.25 2.31 12.50
CA LEU A 135 8.01 2.68 13.89
C LEU A 135 6.87 1.87 14.52
N GLY A 136 5.94 1.41 13.71
CA GLY A 136 4.84 0.57 14.13
C GLY A 136 4.02 0.05 12.96
N VAL A 137 3.51 -1.16 13.10
CA VAL A 137 2.56 -1.77 12.17
C VAL A 137 1.40 -2.38 12.95
N PHE A 138 0.17 -2.07 12.54
CA PHE A 138 -1.04 -2.65 13.11
C PHE A 138 -1.96 -3.12 11.99
N ARG A 139 -2.43 -4.36 12.09
CA ARG A 139 -3.32 -4.99 11.12
C ARG A 139 -4.66 -5.26 11.76
N GLN A 140 -5.76 -4.78 11.19
CA GLN A 140 -7.09 -5.16 11.69
C GLN A 140 -7.34 -6.66 11.47
N LEU A 141 -8.16 -7.26 12.33
CA LEU A 141 -8.65 -8.62 12.11
C LEU A 141 -9.32 -8.72 10.74
N ASP A 142 -9.01 -9.77 9.98
CA ASP A 142 -9.53 -10.02 8.63
C ASP A 142 -9.11 -9.00 7.56
N ALA A 143 -8.07 -8.19 7.84
CA ALA A 143 -7.40 -7.42 6.80
C ALA A 143 -6.56 -8.35 5.90
N PRO A 144 -6.48 -8.11 4.59
CA PRO A 144 -5.64 -8.92 3.70
C PRO A 144 -4.17 -8.91 4.12
N VAL A 145 -3.53 -10.09 4.14
CA VAL A 145 -2.14 -10.24 4.60
C VAL A 145 -1.15 -9.46 3.74
N PHE A 146 -1.41 -9.32 2.43
CA PHE A 146 -0.57 -8.50 1.55
C PHE A 146 -0.46 -7.04 2.00
N GLY A 147 -1.47 -6.54 2.74
CA GLY A 147 -1.49 -5.18 3.25
C GLY A 147 -0.31 -4.88 4.19
N PHE A 148 0.27 -5.91 4.81
CA PHE A 148 1.41 -5.77 5.72
C PHE A 148 2.62 -5.13 5.04
N ASP A 149 3.06 -5.68 3.91
CA ASP A 149 4.21 -5.13 3.18
C ASP A 149 3.85 -3.86 2.39
N VAL A 150 2.65 -3.84 1.80
CA VAL A 150 2.19 -2.70 0.98
C VAL A 150 1.98 -1.45 1.83
N ALA A 151 1.44 -1.54 3.04
CA ALA A 151 1.28 -0.38 3.92
C ALA A 151 2.64 0.25 4.26
N VAL A 152 3.66 -0.56 4.55
CA VAL A 152 5.03 -0.07 4.80
C VAL A 152 5.62 0.55 3.54
N GLN A 153 5.45 -0.08 2.37
CA GLN A 153 5.94 0.45 1.10
C GLN A 153 5.30 1.82 0.76
N LYS A 154 4.00 1.95 0.97
CA LYS A 154 3.25 3.21 0.82
C LYS A 154 3.77 4.30 1.76
N ALA A 155 3.93 3.97 3.05
CA ALA A 155 4.47 4.91 4.04
C ALA A 155 5.87 5.39 3.63
N ARG A 156 6.77 4.47 3.27
CA ARG A 156 8.12 4.82 2.81
C ARG A 156 8.12 5.67 1.55
N THR A 157 7.20 5.42 0.63
CA THR A 157 7.09 6.19 -0.62
C THR A 157 6.72 7.64 -0.35
N ALA A 158 5.69 7.89 0.46
CA ALA A 158 5.29 9.24 0.85
C ALA A 158 6.40 9.97 1.63
N ALA A 159 7.07 9.29 2.58
CA ALA A 159 8.20 9.84 3.31
C ALA A 159 9.37 10.19 2.36
N PHE A 160 9.72 9.28 1.45
CA PHE A 160 10.83 9.43 0.52
C PHE A 160 10.63 10.61 -0.43
N TYR A 161 9.53 10.66 -1.18
CA TYR A 161 9.33 11.72 -2.17
C TYR A 161 9.18 13.12 -1.53
N SER A 162 8.68 13.18 -0.28
CA SER A 162 8.60 14.42 0.49
C SER A 162 9.93 14.83 1.12
N ASN A 163 10.95 13.98 1.05
CA ASN A 163 12.24 14.20 1.70
C ASN A 163 13.11 15.16 0.86
N ALA A 164 13.82 16.05 1.55
CA ALA A 164 14.76 16.99 0.95
C ALA A 164 15.89 16.35 0.11
N ASN A 165 16.22 15.08 0.37
CA ASN A 165 17.28 14.36 -0.33
C ASN A 165 16.77 13.44 -1.46
N ALA A 166 15.47 13.41 -1.75
CA ALA A 166 14.87 12.45 -2.69
C ALA A 166 15.55 12.46 -4.07
N GLY A 167 15.71 13.63 -4.68
CA GLY A 167 16.37 13.79 -5.97
C GLY A 167 17.84 13.36 -5.96
N THR A 168 18.57 13.69 -4.89
CA THR A 168 19.96 13.26 -4.72
C THR A 168 20.06 11.74 -4.60
N LEU A 169 19.22 11.11 -3.78
CA LEU A 169 19.21 9.67 -3.60
C LEU A 169 18.84 8.93 -4.89
N LEU A 170 17.85 9.42 -5.64
CA LEU A 170 17.52 8.88 -6.97
C LEU A 170 18.71 8.96 -7.94
N ARG A 171 19.41 10.10 -7.99
CA ARG A 171 20.62 10.24 -8.82
C ARG A 171 21.72 9.26 -8.41
N SER A 172 22.00 9.13 -7.12
CA SER A 172 22.98 8.18 -6.59
C SER A 172 22.63 6.73 -6.89
N ALA A 173 21.33 6.41 -6.99
CA ALA A 173 20.83 5.10 -7.39
C ALA A 173 20.81 4.88 -8.92
N GLY A 174 21.37 5.80 -9.72
CA GLY A 174 21.39 5.71 -11.19
C GLY A 174 20.11 6.17 -11.88
N GLN A 175 19.14 6.71 -11.14
CA GLN A 175 17.82 7.12 -11.65
C GLN A 175 17.74 8.62 -11.98
N GLY A 176 18.87 9.24 -12.32
CA GLY A 176 18.94 10.69 -12.56
C GLY A 176 18.06 11.20 -13.69
N ALA A 177 17.83 10.40 -14.73
CA ALA A 177 16.95 10.77 -15.85
C ALA A 177 15.49 11.01 -15.43
N TYR A 178 15.01 10.32 -14.39
CA TYR A 178 13.69 10.57 -13.80
C TYR A 178 13.64 11.90 -13.05
N VAL A 179 14.73 12.25 -12.35
CA VAL A 179 14.90 13.53 -11.66
C VAL A 179 14.93 14.69 -12.65
N ASP A 180 15.64 14.53 -13.77
CA ASP A 180 15.72 15.52 -14.83
C ASP A 180 14.37 15.76 -15.50
N ARG A 181 13.60 14.69 -15.77
CA ARG A 181 12.23 14.81 -16.31
C ARG A 181 11.29 15.53 -15.35
N ALA A 182 11.30 15.17 -14.07
CA ALA A 182 10.50 15.86 -13.06
C ALA A 182 10.87 17.35 -12.98
N ALA A 183 12.16 17.68 -13.00
CA ALA A 183 12.62 19.07 -12.97
C ALA A 183 12.19 19.87 -14.21
N ALA A 184 12.24 19.26 -15.41
CA ALA A 184 11.74 19.87 -16.64
C ALA A 184 10.24 20.17 -16.58
N ASP A 185 9.50 19.36 -15.83
CA ASP A 185 8.08 19.52 -15.54
C ASP A 185 7.79 20.49 -14.38
N GLY A 186 8.81 21.14 -13.81
CA GLY A 186 8.69 22.05 -12.67
C GLY A 186 8.49 21.35 -11.31
N LEU A 187 8.56 20.02 -11.28
CA LEU A 187 8.41 19.21 -10.08
C LEU A 187 9.77 19.01 -9.38
N LYS A 188 9.93 19.61 -8.21
CA LYS A 188 11.15 19.48 -7.42
C LYS A 188 11.09 18.30 -6.46
N LEU A 189 12.21 17.59 -6.34
CA LEU A 189 12.42 16.45 -5.43
C LEU A 189 13.41 16.82 -4.33
N ASP A 190 13.18 17.97 -3.71
CA ASP A 190 14.05 18.64 -2.74
C ASP A 190 13.31 18.98 -1.42
N GLY A 191 12.18 18.33 -1.17
CA GLY A 191 11.37 18.51 0.04
C GLY A 191 10.48 19.76 0.03
N SER A 192 10.48 20.53 -1.06
CA SER A 192 9.53 21.65 -1.25
C SER A 192 8.10 21.20 -1.59
N VAL A 193 7.88 19.90 -1.83
CA VAL A 193 6.58 19.31 -2.13
C VAL A 193 6.33 18.12 -1.21
N ALA A 194 5.16 18.08 -0.57
CA ALA A 194 4.65 16.96 0.20
C ALA A 194 3.83 16.03 -0.72
N PHE A 195 4.32 14.81 -0.91
CA PHE A 195 3.77 13.82 -1.83
C PHE A 195 2.95 12.74 -1.12
N THR A 196 1.83 12.36 -1.73
CA THR A 196 1.11 11.11 -1.44
C THR A 196 1.34 10.11 -2.57
N ASP A 197 1.08 8.83 -2.32
CA ASP A 197 1.16 7.82 -3.39
C ASP A 197 0.11 8.02 -4.48
N ARG A 198 -0.96 8.78 -4.20
CA ARG A 198 -1.89 9.21 -5.25
C ARG A 198 -1.23 10.14 -6.25
N ALA A 199 -0.46 11.12 -5.77
CA ALA A 199 0.32 12.01 -6.62
C ALA A 199 1.39 11.21 -7.38
N GLY A 200 2.11 10.33 -6.67
CA GLY A 200 3.11 9.44 -7.26
C GLY A 200 2.54 8.58 -8.38
N GLY A 201 1.42 7.89 -8.13
CA GLY A 201 0.72 7.08 -9.14
C GLY A 201 0.19 7.87 -10.32
N PHE A 202 -0.16 9.15 -10.13
CA PHE A 202 -0.56 10.04 -11.22
C PHE A 202 0.63 10.45 -12.11
N LEU A 203 1.84 10.54 -11.55
CA LEU A 203 3.08 10.85 -12.28
C LEU A 203 3.71 9.64 -12.99
N HIS A 204 3.23 8.41 -12.69
CA HIS A 204 3.65 7.16 -13.34
C HIS A 204 2.75 6.75 -14.51
N ARG A 205 1.84 7.62 -14.96
CA ARG A 205 0.91 7.30 -16.06
C ARG A 205 1.62 7.33 -17.42
N PRO A 206 1.33 6.36 -18.31
CA PRO A 206 1.88 6.35 -19.68
C PRO A 206 1.34 7.49 -20.55
N PHE A 207 0.19 8.04 -20.15
CA PHE A 207 -0.40 9.28 -20.65
C PHE A 207 -0.56 10.24 -19.48
N PHE A 208 -0.01 11.45 -19.59
CA PHE A 208 -0.15 12.46 -18.54
C PHE A 208 -0.83 13.73 -19.08
N PRO A 209 -2.06 14.06 -18.61
CA PRO A 209 -2.82 13.35 -17.59
C PRO A 209 -3.53 12.08 -18.10
N ASP A 210 -3.92 11.21 -17.17
CA ASP A 210 -4.66 9.99 -17.47
C ASP A 210 -5.98 10.29 -18.20
N GLY A 211 -6.38 9.42 -19.12
CA GLY A 211 -7.60 9.58 -19.93
C GLY A 211 -7.54 10.58 -21.08
N ILE A 212 -6.39 11.23 -21.34
CA ILE A 212 -6.16 12.05 -22.54
C ILE A 212 -5.13 11.35 -23.44
N ASN A 213 -5.60 10.89 -24.59
CA ASN A 213 -4.77 10.22 -25.59
C ASN A 213 -3.69 11.14 -26.16
N ASP A 214 -2.63 10.53 -26.69
CA ASP A 214 -1.52 11.22 -27.39
C ASP A 214 -0.77 12.26 -26.54
N THR A 215 -0.89 12.17 -25.21
CA THR A 215 -0.08 12.95 -24.28
C THR A 215 1.23 12.25 -23.96
N ALA A 216 2.27 13.02 -23.68
CA ALA A 216 3.53 12.46 -23.21
C ALA A 216 3.35 11.80 -21.84
N ALA A 217 4.12 10.74 -21.59
CA ALA A 217 4.12 10.04 -20.31
C ALA A 217 4.50 10.97 -19.14
N GLY A 218 4.02 10.61 -17.95
CA GLY A 218 4.40 11.31 -16.72
C GLY A 218 5.91 11.17 -16.45
N PRO A 219 6.50 12.08 -15.64
CA PRO A 219 7.95 12.14 -15.47
C PRO A 219 8.55 10.88 -14.83
N PHE A 220 7.73 10.07 -14.14
CA PHE A 220 8.16 8.81 -13.52
C PHE A 220 7.76 7.57 -14.31
N SER A 221 7.09 7.74 -15.44
CA SER A 221 6.67 6.64 -16.30
C SER A 221 7.66 6.38 -17.43
N THR A 222 7.55 5.20 -18.04
CA THR A 222 8.15 4.94 -19.36
C THR A 222 7.18 5.37 -20.48
N PRO A 223 7.65 5.74 -21.69
CA PRO A 223 6.76 6.03 -22.81
C PRO A 223 5.84 4.85 -23.16
N LEU A 224 4.68 5.13 -23.74
CA LEU A 224 3.66 4.12 -24.07
C LEU A 224 4.21 2.92 -24.87
N GLY A 225 5.15 3.14 -25.79
CA GLY A 225 5.75 2.07 -26.60
C GLY A 225 6.56 1.04 -25.80
N GLU A 226 6.97 1.38 -24.58
CA GLU A 226 7.71 0.51 -23.66
C GLU A 226 6.88 0.15 -22.40
N TRP A 227 5.74 0.82 -22.20
CA TRP A 227 4.92 0.69 -21.01
C TRP A 227 4.14 -0.62 -20.98
N SER A 228 4.05 -1.23 -19.80
CA SER A 228 3.13 -2.34 -19.53
C SER A 228 2.75 -2.36 -18.05
N PRO A 229 1.74 -3.16 -17.64
CA PRO A 229 1.48 -3.39 -16.21
C PRO A 229 2.68 -3.94 -15.41
N PHE A 230 3.74 -4.40 -16.08
CA PHE A 230 4.98 -4.87 -15.47
C PHE A 230 6.17 -3.93 -15.71
N ASN A 231 6.01 -2.86 -16.49
CA ASN A 231 7.02 -1.85 -16.77
C ASN A 231 6.38 -0.47 -16.76
N ASP A 232 6.31 0.11 -15.57
CA ASP A 232 5.67 1.38 -15.28
C ASP A 232 6.66 2.54 -15.12
N GLY A 233 7.95 2.30 -15.40
CA GLY A 233 9.03 3.27 -15.27
C GLY A 233 9.79 3.14 -13.96
N LEU A 234 9.81 4.22 -13.17
CA LEU A 234 10.71 4.36 -12.03
C LEU A 234 10.52 3.26 -10.97
N GLN A 235 9.30 2.76 -10.75
CA GLN A 235 9.06 1.68 -9.79
C GLN A 235 9.80 0.40 -10.18
N LEU A 236 9.73 -0.05 -11.43
CA LEU A 236 10.52 -1.19 -11.92
C LEU A 236 12.02 -0.89 -11.95
N ASP A 237 12.41 0.27 -12.48
CA ASP A 237 13.83 0.61 -12.68
C ASP A 237 14.60 0.71 -11.36
N LEU A 238 13.94 1.14 -10.28
CA LEU A 238 14.52 1.17 -8.94
C LEU A 238 14.93 -0.21 -8.42
N ILE A 239 14.20 -1.26 -8.82
CA ILE A 239 14.45 -2.61 -8.30
C ILE A 239 15.28 -3.48 -9.23
N LYS A 240 15.41 -3.11 -10.52
CA LYS A 240 15.96 -3.96 -11.57
C LYS A 240 17.31 -4.60 -11.23
N THR A 241 18.26 -3.82 -10.72
CA THR A 241 19.60 -4.31 -10.37
C THR A 241 19.54 -5.34 -9.24
N ASN A 242 18.83 -5.03 -8.16
CA ASN A 242 18.76 -5.93 -6.99
C ASN A 242 17.85 -7.13 -7.24
N LEU A 243 16.83 -6.98 -8.09
CA LEU A 243 16.00 -8.09 -8.56
C LEU A 243 16.84 -9.13 -9.29
N LEU A 244 17.74 -8.70 -10.19
CA LEU A 244 18.65 -9.61 -10.88
C LEU A 244 19.58 -10.34 -9.90
N ALA A 245 20.14 -9.61 -8.92
CA ALA A 245 20.96 -10.21 -7.88
C ALA A 245 20.19 -11.22 -7.03
N ALA A 246 18.94 -10.92 -6.66
CA ALA A 246 18.08 -11.81 -5.88
C ALA A 246 17.69 -13.08 -6.65
N ILE A 247 17.40 -12.97 -7.96
CA ILE A 247 17.19 -14.13 -8.85
C ILE A 247 18.45 -15.01 -8.90
N GLY A 248 19.64 -14.40 -8.83
CA GLY A 248 20.92 -15.10 -8.70
C GLY A 248 21.21 -15.68 -7.30
N GLY A 249 20.29 -15.55 -6.34
CA GLY A 249 20.41 -16.10 -4.99
C GLY A 249 20.97 -15.16 -3.93
N ALA A 250 21.24 -13.89 -4.25
CA ALA A 250 21.71 -12.92 -3.26
C ALA A 250 20.58 -12.47 -2.32
N SER A 251 20.88 -12.33 -1.02
CA SER A 251 20.00 -11.68 -0.05
C SER A 251 20.24 -10.18 -0.07
N VAL A 252 19.43 -9.45 -0.84
CA VAL A 252 19.55 -7.99 -1.01
C VAL A 252 18.18 -7.32 -0.86
N PRO A 253 18.12 -6.05 -0.40
CA PRO A 253 16.88 -5.27 -0.40
C PRO A 253 16.40 -5.04 -1.84
N CYS A 254 15.12 -4.66 -2.01
CA CYS A 254 14.54 -4.39 -3.33
C CYS A 254 15.25 -3.25 -4.07
N THR A 255 15.76 -2.22 -3.37
CA THR A 255 16.47 -1.10 -4.00
C THR A 255 17.82 -0.84 -3.32
N SER A 256 18.69 -0.09 -4.00
CA SER A 256 19.93 0.45 -3.41
C SER A 256 19.71 1.70 -2.56
N ILE A 257 18.50 2.25 -2.51
CA ILE A 257 18.16 3.43 -1.70
C ILE A 257 17.83 2.96 -0.28
N PRO A 258 18.60 3.35 0.75
CA PRO A 258 18.39 2.87 2.13
C PRO A 258 16.98 3.13 2.66
N ASN A 259 16.35 4.23 2.22
CA ASN A 259 15.00 4.63 2.61
C ASN A 259 13.88 3.77 2.00
N LEU A 260 14.18 3.03 0.92
CA LEU A 260 13.23 2.27 0.13
C LEU A 260 13.65 0.79 0.01
N PRO A 261 13.95 0.09 1.13
CA PRO A 261 14.50 -1.27 1.05
C PRO A 261 13.49 -2.28 0.50
N ASN A 262 12.21 -1.92 0.39
CA ASN A 262 11.15 -2.70 -0.24
C ASN A 262 10.56 -2.03 -1.51
N GLY A 263 11.22 -1.03 -2.10
CA GLY A 263 10.73 -0.33 -3.29
C GLY A 263 9.73 0.79 -2.99
N ILE A 264 9.06 1.28 -4.04
CA ILE A 264 8.03 2.32 -3.97
C ILE A 264 6.65 1.77 -4.35
N GLN A 265 5.59 2.45 -3.91
CA GLN A 265 4.21 2.16 -4.30
C GLN A 265 3.59 3.29 -5.12
N ILE A 266 2.91 2.94 -6.22
CA ILE A 266 2.31 3.90 -7.15
C ILE A 266 0.77 3.92 -7.11
N PHE A 267 0.16 3.58 -5.98
CA PHE A 267 -1.29 3.68 -5.78
C PHE A 267 -1.66 4.23 -4.40
N PRO A 268 -2.83 4.91 -4.28
CA PRO A 268 -3.20 5.72 -3.12
C PRO A 268 -3.26 4.96 -1.79
N GLY A 269 -3.21 5.70 -0.68
CA GLY A 269 -3.24 5.15 0.67
C GLY A 269 -2.11 5.60 1.59
N SER A 270 -1.55 6.80 1.40
CA SER A 270 -0.50 7.32 2.27
C SER A 270 -0.52 8.83 2.36
N ILE A 271 0.01 9.33 3.48
CA ILE A 271 0.33 10.74 3.65
C ILE A 271 1.68 10.92 4.36
N PRO A 272 2.45 11.95 3.99
CA PRO A 272 3.64 12.35 4.73
C PRO A 272 3.21 13.10 6.00
N LEU A 273 3.96 12.91 7.08
CA LEU A 273 3.67 13.44 8.41
C LEU A 273 4.64 14.58 8.73
N TYR A 274 4.13 15.69 9.25
CA TYR A 274 4.89 16.90 9.57
C TYR A 274 4.67 17.34 11.01
N LYS A 275 5.74 17.79 11.67
CA LYS A 275 5.69 18.55 12.93
C LYS A 275 6.45 19.86 12.73
N ASN A 276 5.85 20.98 13.12
CA ASN A 276 6.49 22.30 13.02
C ASN A 276 7.01 22.62 11.60
N GLY A 277 6.30 22.18 10.56
CA GLY A 277 6.71 22.36 9.16
C GLY A 277 7.87 21.46 8.69
N VAL A 278 8.38 20.57 9.54
CA VAL A 278 9.43 19.60 9.20
C VAL A 278 8.80 18.25 8.90
N LEU A 279 9.27 17.57 7.85
CA LEU A 279 8.91 16.17 7.58
C LEU A 279 9.45 15.26 8.69
N VAL A 280 8.59 14.48 9.31
CA VAL A 280 8.95 13.60 10.45
C VAL A 280 8.70 12.11 10.17
N GLY A 281 8.03 11.80 9.06
CA GLY A 281 7.69 10.44 8.70
C GLY A 281 6.53 10.36 7.73
N ALA A 282 5.86 9.23 7.71
CA ALA A 282 4.66 9.02 6.92
C ALA A 282 3.81 7.89 7.51
N ILE A 283 2.52 7.89 7.17
CA ILE A 283 1.63 6.74 7.36
C ILE A 283 1.23 6.16 6.01
N GLY A 284 1.18 4.83 5.92
CA GLY A 284 0.66 4.09 4.79
C GLY A 284 -0.41 3.09 5.24
N ILE A 285 -1.43 2.91 4.40
CA ILE A 285 -2.63 2.11 4.63
C ILE A 285 -2.82 1.18 3.44
N SER A 286 -3.10 -0.10 3.69
CA SER A 286 -3.42 -1.04 2.62
C SER A 286 -4.34 -2.16 3.09
N GLY A 287 -5.38 -2.44 2.30
CA GLY A 287 -6.23 -3.63 2.49
C GLY A 287 -7.64 -3.52 1.93
N ASP A 288 -8.08 -2.34 1.50
CA ASP A 288 -9.40 -2.14 0.89
C ASP A 288 -9.27 -1.32 -0.43
N GLY A 289 -10.33 -0.65 -0.86
CA GLY A 289 -10.28 0.25 -2.01
C GLY A 289 -9.34 1.44 -1.78
N VAL A 290 -8.69 1.91 -2.85
CA VAL A 290 -7.67 2.97 -2.75
C VAL A 290 -8.20 4.31 -2.21
N ASP A 291 -9.48 4.61 -2.43
CA ASP A 291 -10.11 5.81 -1.86
C ASP A 291 -10.42 5.61 -0.35
N GLN A 292 -10.70 4.38 0.10
CA GLN A 292 -10.79 4.03 1.52
C GLN A 292 -9.43 4.16 2.20
N ASP A 293 -8.37 3.63 1.59
CA ASP A 293 -7.01 3.74 2.12
C ASP A 293 -6.60 5.21 2.29
N ASP A 294 -6.95 6.07 1.32
CA ASP A 294 -6.73 7.53 1.42
C ASP A 294 -7.49 8.16 2.59
N LEU A 295 -8.78 7.86 2.74
CA LEU A 295 -9.58 8.37 3.85
C LEU A 295 -8.99 7.95 5.21
N ILE A 296 -8.59 6.69 5.33
CA ILE A 296 -8.01 6.14 6.55
C ILE A 296 -6.64 6.77 6.84
N SER A 297 -5.80 6.97 5.82
CA SER A 297 -4.50 7.64 5.98
C SER A 297 -4.67 9.09 6.43
N ALA A 298 -5.67 9.79 5.89
CA ALA A 298 -6.03 11.14 6.32
C ALA A 298 -6.47 11.19 7.79
N GLY A 299 -7.27 10.22 8.23
CA GLY A 299 -7.65 10.06 9.63
C GLY A 299 -6.42 9.86 10.53
N GLY A 300 -5.50 8.98 10.12
CA GLY A 300 -4.26 8.70 10.84
C GLY A 300 -3.33 9.91 10.99
N GLY A 301 -3.12 10.70 9.93
CA GLY A 301 -2.27 11.88 10.01
C GLY A 301 -2.99 13.17 10.45
N ASN A 302 -4.20 13.08 10.99
CA ASN A 302 -4.84 14.23 11.62
C ASN A 302 -3.95 14.79 12.75
N GLY A 303 -3.66 16.09 12.71
CA GLY A 303 -2.67 16.75 13.58
C GLY A 303 -1.21 16.69 13.10
N TYR A 304 -0.93 15.96 12.01
CA TYR A 304 0.39 15.79 11.41
C TYR A 304 0.40 16.08 9.90
N ALA A 305 -0.65 16.71 9.38
CA ALA A 305 -0.75 17.00 7.95
C ALA A 305 0.36 17.96 7.49
N PRO A 306 0.85 17.83 6.24
CA PRO A 306 1.77 18.81 5.66
C PRO A 306 1.13 20.20 5.59
N PRO A 307 1.93 21.28 5.67
CA PRO A 307 1.45 22.63 5.37
C PRO A 307 0.76 22.68 4.00
N THR A 308 -0.41 23.31 3.93
CA THR A 308 -1.23 23.35 2.69
C THR A 308 -0.45 23.84 1.49
N ALA A 309 0.41 24.85 1.67
CA ALA A 309 1.18 25.48 0.60
C ALA A 309 2.17 24.55 -0.12
N ILE A 310 2.57 23.44 0.50
CA ILE A 310 3.53 22.50 -0.10
C ILE A 310 2.88 21.17 -0.53
N ARG A 311 1.58 21.00 -0.34
CA ARG A 311 0.88 19.76 -0.75
C ARG A 311 0.97 19.61 -2.27
N SER A 312 1.06 18.37 -2.74
CA SER A 312 1.05 18.07 -4.18
C SER A 312 -0.14 18.69 -4.91
N ASP A 313 -1.30 18.87 -4.25
CA ASP A 313 -2.48 19.55 -4.83
C ASP A 313 -2.32 21.07 -5.06
N GLN A 314 -1.19 21.66 -4.68
CA GLN A 314 -0.80 23.02 -5.06
C GLN A 314 0.18 23.04 -6.25
N ILE A 315 0.64 21.89 -6.71
CA ILE A 315 1.64 21.75 -7.76
C ILE A 315 0.97 21.44 -9.09
N PHE A 316 1.45 22.09 -10.15
CA PHE A 316 1.03 21.85 -11.52
C PHE A 316 2.18 21.27 -12.33
N VAL A 317 1.91 20.20 -13.06
CA VAL A 317 2.81 19.62 -14.05
C VAL A 317 2.14 19.77 -15.40
N ARG A 318 2.80 20.44 -16.36
CA ARG A 318 2.25 20.67 -17.72
C ARG A 318 0.82 21.24 -17.72
N GLY A 319 0.51 22.13 -16.77
CA GLY A 319 -0.83 22.74 -16.62
C GLY A 319 -1.86 21.86 -15.89
N VAL A 320 -1.52 20.63 -15.49
CA VAL A 320 -2.37 19.72 -14.73
C VAL A 320 -2.03 19.78 -13.25
N ARG A 321 -3.04 20.05 -12.41
CA ARG A 321 -2.90 20.01 -10.95
C ARG A 321 -2.72 18.56 -10.48
N LEU A 322 -1.70 18.28 -9.68
CA LEU A 322 -1.53 16.94 -9.10
C LEU A 322 -2.60 16.67 -8.02
N PRO A 323 -3.01 15.42 -7.82
CA PRO A 323 -3.87 15.07 -6.70
C PRO A 323 -3.07 15.01 -5.39
N PHE A 324 -3.75 15.15 -4.25
CA PHE A 324 -3.19 14.83 -2.92
C PHE A 324 -3.93 13.65 -2.29
N LEU A 325 -5.21 13.80 -1.95
CA LEU A 325 -6.06 12.71 -1.47
C LEU A 325 -7.39 12.71 -2.23
N LYS A 326 -8.05 11.56 -2.29
CA LYS A 326 -9.43 11.44 -2.77
C LYS A 326 -10.21 10.50 -1.86
N PHE A 327 -11.40 10.93 -1.46
CA PHE A 327 -12.25 10.16 -0.55
C PHE A 327 -13.46 9.55 -1.28
N PRO A 328 -14.01 8.44 -0.76
CA PRO A 328 -15.24 7.86 -1.28
C PRO A 328 -16.38 8.89 -1.19
N ARG A 329 -17.28 8.92 -2.18
CA ARG A 329 -18.44 9.82 -2.20
C ARG A 329 -19.38 9.63 -1.01
N SER A 330 -19.44 8.40 -0.48
CA SER A 330 -20.29 8.02 0.64
C SER A 330 -19.51 7.07 1.56
N PRO A 331 -18.62 7.62 2.41
CA PRO A 331 -17.66 6.85 3.17
C PRO A 331 -18.27 6.05 4.32
N ASP A 332 -19.46 6.43 4.79
CA ASP A 332 -20.09 5.85 6.00
C ASP A 332 -21.44 5.16 5.73
N LEU A 333 -21.80 4.93 4.46
CA LEU A 333 -23.05 4.22 4.09
C LEU A 333 -22.97 2.72 4.35
#